data_AF-A0A6P7G6W2-F1
#
_entry.id   AF-A0A6P7G6W2-F1
#
_cell.length_a   1.000
_cell.length_b   1.000
_cell.length_c   1.000
_cell.angle_alpha   90.00
_cell.angle_beta   90.00
_cell.angle_gamma   90.00
#
_symmetry.space_group_name_H-M   'P 1'
#
loop_
_entity.id
_entity.type
_entity.pdbx_description
1 polymer ?
#
loop_
_entity_poly.entity_id
_entity_poly.type
_entity_poly.pdbx_seq_one_letter_code
_entity_poly.pdbx_strand_id
1 'polypeptide(L)'
;MTGHHPQFGNLFHLRNIVFYKMSPYHVRLFPSFRIKNTIRRICYEAPWVVTPLAVACLVYYSMDNLHEKYQRKIPGQFDDEDNTNSQNNNNKNNNNNKNKNNNNNNNNNKGK
;
A
#
# COMPACT_ATOMS: atom_id res chain seq x y z
N MET A 1 27.65 -32.01 -36.03
CA MET A 1 28.04 -30.63 -35.72
C MET A 1 28.76 -30.65 -34.38
N THR A 2 30.09 -30.73 -34.38
CA THR A 2 30.89 -30.85 -33.14
C THR A 2 31.08 -29.48 -32.52
N GLY A 3 30.45 -29.25 -31.38
CA GLY A 3 30.57 -28.01 -30.61
C GLY A 3 31.98 -27.90 -30.03
N HIS A 4 32.75 -26.92 -30.50
CA HIS A 4 34.07 -26.62 -29.98
C HIS A 4 33.90 -25.98 -28.60
N HIS A 5 34.19 -26.73 -27.53
CA HIS A 5 34.20 -26.17 -26.18
C HIS A 5 35.38 -25.19 -26.04
N PRO A 6 35.18 -23.99 -25.47
CA PRO A 6 36.27 -23.04 -25.27
C PRO A 6 37.23 -23.60 -24.22
N GLN A 7 38.40 -24.02 -24.70
CA GLN A 7 39.51 -24.53 -23.91
C GLN A 7 40.64 -23.51 -23.89
N PHE A 8 41.34 -23.40 -22.75
CA PHE A 8 42.47 -22.49 -22.59
C PHE A 8 43.46 -22.67 -23.76
N GLY A 9 43.81 -21.54 -24.40
CA GLY A 9 44.62 -21.52 -25.64
C GLY A 9 43.85 -21.10 -26.89
N ASN A 10 42.52 -21.27 -26.95
CA ASN A 10 41.69 -20.84 -28.09
C ASN A 10 40.59 -19.81 -27.71
N LEU A 11 40.83 -18.99 -26.67
CA LEU A 11 39.85 -18.01 -26.19
C LEU A 11 39.96 -16.67 -26.94
N PHE A 12 41.17 -16.12 -27.04
CA PHE A 12 41.37 -14.77 -27.59
C PHE A 12 42.83 -14.56 -28.01
N HIS A 13 43.04 -13.82 -29.10
CA HIS A 13 44.38 -13.44 -29.57
C HIS A 13 44.84 -12.14 -28.89
N LEU A 14 45.48 -12.21 -27.72
CA LEU A 14 46.12 -11.05 -27.07
C LEU A 14 47.58 -10.94 -27.51
N ARG A 15 48.03 -9.71 -27.78
CA ARG A 15 49.45 -9.39 -28.05
C ARG A 15 49.87 -8.21 -27.17
N ASN A 16 51.14 -8.15 -26.78
CA ASN A 16 51.78 -7.00 -26.11
C ASN A 16 51.16 -6.55 -24.77
N ILE A 17 50.71 -7.46 -23.91
CA ILE A 17 50.28 -7.12 -22.54
C ILE A 17 51.24 -7.74 -21.54
N VAL A 18 51.85 -6.89 -20.71
CA VAL A 18 52.78 -7.31 -19.64
C VAL A 18 52.05 -7.22 -18.31
N PHE A 19 51.93 -8.36 -17.61
CA PHE A 19 51.34 -8.43 -16.28
C PHE A 19 52.44 -8.64 -15.24
N TYR A 20 52.43 -7.82 -14.19
CA TYR A 20 53.29 -8.01 -13.02
C TYR A 20 52.48 -8.62 -11.89
N LYS A 21 53.05 -9.64 -11.25
CA LYS A 21 52.44 -10.34 -10.11
C LYS A 21 53.47 -10.55 -9.02
N MET A 22 53.07 -10.31 -7.79
CA MET A 22 53.89 -10.59 -6.60
C MET A 22 53.51 -11.99 -6.07
N SER A 23 54.50 -12.73 -5.55
CA SER A 23 54.23 -14.01 -4.90
C SER A 23 53.32 -13.83 -3.67
N PRO A 24 52.35 -14.73 -3.41
CA PRO A 24 51.40 -14.60 -2.29
C PRO A 24 52.06 -14.45 -0.92
N TYR A 25 53.26 -15.01 -0.73
CA TYR A 25 54.00 -14.94 0.53
C TYR A 25 54.58 -13.54 0.83
N HIS A 26 54.61 -12.65 -0.16
CA HIS A 26 55.14 -11.29 -0.02
C HIS A 26 54.04 -10.23 0.14
N VAL A 27 52.77 -10.60 -0.01
CA VAL A 27 51.65 -9.67 0.12
C VAL A 27 50.94 -9.84 1.46
N ARG A 28 50.50 -8.73 2.04
CA ARG A 28 49.56 -8.79 3.18
C ARG A 28 48.23 -9.32 2.67
N LEU A 29 47.63 -10.27 3.39
CA LEU A 29 46.30 -10.83 3.08
C LEU A 29 45.21 -9.74 3.05
N PHE A 30 45.35 -8.72 3.91
CA PHE A 30 44.47 -7.55 3.98
C PHE A 30 45.30 -6.26 4.01
N PRO A 31 45.81 -5.80 2.85
CA PRO A 31 46.76 -4.70 2.79
C PRO A 31 46.16 -3.35 3.20
N SER A 32 44.83 -3.20 3.12
CA SER A 32 44.12 -2.02 3.58
C SER A 32 42.65 -2.35 3.87
N PHE A 33 42.12 -1.77 4.95
CA PHE A 33 40.68 -1.76 5.21
C PHE A 33 39.98 -1.03 4.06
N ARG A 34 39.31 -1.78 3.19
CA ARG A 34 38.66 -1.27 1.97
C ARG A 34 37.37 -0.48 2.26
N ILE A 35 37.20 0.02 3.47
CA ILE A 35 36.00 0.70 3.99
C ILE A 35 35.62 1.87 3.08
N LYS A 36 36.59 2.68 2.64
CA LYS A 36 36.34 3.79 1.71
C LYS A 36 35.73 3.32 0.38
N ASN A 37 36.20 2.20 -0.17
CA ASN A 37 35.67 1.65 -1.41
C ASN A 37 34.30 0.99 -1.20
N THR A 38 34.06 0.39 -0.03
CA THR A 38 32.75 -0.16 0.32
C THR A 38 31.71 0.94 0.48
N ILE A 39 32.02 2.02 1.20
CA ILE A 39 31.13 3.19 1.34
C ILE A 39 30.84 3.80 -0.03
N ARG A 40 31.86 4.01 -0.87
CA ARG A 40 31.67 4.51 -2.23
C ARG A 40 30.70 3.65 -3.04
N ARG A 41 30.80 2.32 -2.94
CA ARG A 41 29.88 1.39 -3.62
C ARG A 41 28.47 1.50 -3.09
N ILE A 42 28.29 1.53 -1.77
CA ILE A 42 26.97 1.66 -1.14
C ILE A 42 26.32 2.98 -1.55
N CYS A 43 27.04 4.10 -1.49
CA CYS A 43 26.49 5.41 -1.87
C CYS A 43 26.09 5.49 -3.35
N TYR A 44 26.80 4.78 -4.24
CA TYR A 44 26.46 4.75 -5.67
C TYR A 44 25.19 3.95 -5.95
N GLU A 45 25.00 2.82 -5.26
CA GLU A 45 23.84 1.95 -5.42
C GLU A 45 22.62 2.39 -4.60
N ALA A 46 22.84 3.17 -3.53
CA ALA A 46 21.78 3.58 -2.60
C ALA A 46 20.58 4.24 -3.29
N PRO A 47 20.71 5.19 -4.23
CA PRO A 47 19.54 5.80 -4.86
C PRO A 47 18.67 4.78 -5.60
N TRP A 48 19.29 3.84 -6.30
CA TRP A 48 18.57 2.84 -7.11
C TRP A 48 17.78 1.85 -6.26
N VAL A 49 18.29 1.50 -5.09
CA VAL A 49 17.65 0.55 -4.17
C VAL A 49 16.71 1.26 -3.18
N VAL A 50 17.13 2.41 -2.65
CA VAL A 50 16.41 3.13 -1.59
C VAL A 50 15.17 3.84 -2.16
N THR A 51 15.22 4.41 -3.36
CA THR A 51 14.06 5.10 -3.94
C THR A 51 12.81 4.22 -4.04
N PRO A 52 12.83 3.03 -4.68
CA PRO A 52 11.63 2.19 -4.75
C PRO A 52 11.20 1.68 -3.37
N LEU A 53 12.15 1.41 -2.46
CA LEU A 53 11.85 0.98 -1.10
C LEU A 53 11.16 2.08 -0.28
N ALA A 54 11.64 3.33 -0.39
CA ALA A 54 11.04 4.47 0.27
C ALA A 54 9.61 4.73 -0.23
N VAL A 55 9.38 4.62 -1.55
CA VAL A 55 8.04 4.73 -2.13
C VAL A 55 7.13 3.62 -1.60
N ALA A 56 7.60 2.37 -1.56
CA ALA A 56 6.83 1.25 -1.04
C ALA A 56 6.46 1.44 0.44
N CYS A 57 7.40 1.88 1.28
CA CYS A 57 7.12 2.21 2.68
C CYS A 57 6.08 3.32 2.80
N LEU A 58 6.21 4.39 2.01
CA LEU A 58 5.27 5.51 2.05
C LEU A 58 3.85 5.08 1.65
N VAL A 59 3.72 4.27 0.60
CA VAL A 59 2.44 3.69 0.19
C VAL A 59 1.87 2.81 1.30
N TYR A 60 2.67 1.90 1.85
CA TYR A 60 2.25 1.03 2.95
C TYR A 60 1.68 1.82 4.13
N TYR A 61 2.43 2.80 4.65
CA TYR A 61 1.98 3.64 5.75
C TYR A 61 0.72 4.44 5.41
N SER A 62 0.61 4.96 4.19
CA SER A 62 -0.59 5.70 3.77
C SER A 62 -1.84 4.82 3.75
N MET A 63 -1.72 3.58 3.26
CA MET A 63 -2.83 2.64 3.17
C MET A 63 -3.25 2.14 4.54
N ASP A 64 -2.30 1.85 5.43
CA ASP A 64 -2.58 1.38 6.79
C ASP A 64 -3.35 2.45 7.60
N ASN A 65 -2.88 3.70 7.56
CA ASN A 65 -3.56 4.83 8.20
C ASN A 65 -4.98 5.08 7.63
N LEU A 66 -5.15 4.93 6.31
CA LEU A 66 -6.46 5.05 5.67
C LEU A 66 -7.36 3.91 6.08
N HIS A 67 -6.85 2.68 6.09
CA HIS A 67 -7.60 1.50 6.50
C HIS A 67 -8.13 1.65 7.92
N GLU A 68 -7.28 2.05 8.86
CA GLU A 68 -7.67 2.31 10.23
C GLU A 68 -8.73 3.43 10.33
N LYS A 69 -8.57 4.50 9.54
CA LYS A 69 -9.54 5.61 9.51
C LYS A 69 -10.91 5.18 8.99
N TYR A 70 -10.96 4.38 7.92
CA TYR A 70 -12.21 3.91 7.31
C TYR A 70 -12.92 2.83 8.13
N GLN A 71 -12.22 2.12 9.01
CA GLN A 71 -12.85 1.23 9.98
C GLN A 71 -13.62 1.98 11.08
N ARG A 72 -13.30 3.25 11.31
CA ARG A 72 -13.95 4.07 12.34
C ARG A 72 -15.26 4.66 11.80
N LYS A 73 -16.25 4.77 12.68
CA LYS A 73 -17.53 5.44 12.38
C LYS A 73 -17.30 6.93 12.15
N ILE A 74 -17.96 7.49 11.14
CA ILE A 74 -17.91 8.92 10.84
C ILE A 74 -19.02 9.62 11.65
N PRO A 75 -18.69 10.58 12.55
CA PRO A 75 -19.71 11.35 13.25
C PRO A 75 -20.46 12.23 12.25
N GLY A 76 -21.80 12.28 12.35
CA GLY A 76 -22.67 13.04 11.43
C GLY A 76 -23.27 12.24 10.29
N GLN A 77 -22.87 10.97 10.08
CA GLN A 77 -23.41 10.16 8.98
C GLN A 77 -24.78 9.51 9.27
N PHE A 78 -25.25 9.54 10.52
CA PHE A 78 -26.54 8.95 10.94
C PHE A 78 -27.56 9.99 11.40
N ASP A 79 -27.20 11.28 11.43
CA ASP A 79 -28.02 12.35 12.01
C ASP A 79 -29.34 12.55 11.23
N ASP A 80 -29.36 12.25 9.94
CA ASP A 80 -30.55 12.36 9.07
C ASP A 80 -31.48 11.13 9.15
N GLU A 81 -30.97 9.96 9.57
CA GLU A 81 -31.79 8.74 9.71
C GLU A 81 -32.72 8.83 10.94
N ASP A 82 -32.24 9.42 12.04
CA ASP A 82 -33.05 9.62 13.24
C ASP A 82 -34.18 10.64 13.02
N ASN A 83 -33.89 11.72 12.29
CA ASN A 83 -34.83 12.75 11.89
C ASN A 83 -35.96 12.15 11.02
N THR A 84 -35.60 11.48 9.93
CA THR A 84 -36.56 10.96 8.94
C THR A 84 -37.44 9.84 9.53
N ASN A 85 -36.88 8.98 10.38
CA ASN A 85 -37.65 7.96 11.10
C ASN A 85 -38.67 8.57 12.08
N SER A 86 -38.30 9.65 12.77
CA SER A 86 -39.22 10.38 13.65
C SER A 86 -40.36 11.06 12.86
N GLN A 87 -40.04 11.69 11.72
CA GLN A 87 -41.05 12.31 10.85
C GLN A 87 -42.01 11.29 10.21
N ASN A 88 -41.52 10.13 9.76
CA ASN A 88 -42.35 9.08 9.20
C ASN A 88 -43.31 8.47 10.22
N ASN A 89 -42.85 8.26 11.46
CA ASN A 89 -43.70 7.75 12.54
C ASN A 89 -44.81 8.73 12.93
N ASN A 90 -44.51 10.04 12.96
CA ASN A 90 -45.50 11.07 13.24
C ASN A 90 -46.58 11.16 12.14
N ASN A 91 -46.19 11.09 10.87
CA ASN A 91 -47.14 11.09 9.75
C ASN A 91 -48.04 9.85 9.75
N LYS A 92 -47.50 8.67 10.06
CA LYS A 92 -48.28 7.43 10.14
C LYS A 92 -49.30 7.47 11.29
N ASN A 93 -48.92 8.01 12.44
CA ASN A 93 -49.83 8.16 13.59
C ASN A 93 -50.95 9.17 13.32
N ASN A 94 -50.65 10.28 12.65
CA ASN A 94 -51.65 11.30 12.29
C ASN A 94 -52.70 10.74 11.29
N ASN A 95 -52.26 9.97 10.30
CA ASN A 95 -53.16 9.35 9.33
C ASN A 95 -54.08 8.30 9.97
N ASN A 96 -53.55 7.52 10.93
CA ASN A 96 -54.34 6.53 11.66
C ASN A 96 -55.40 7.19 12.56
N ASN A 97 -55.06 8.27 13.26
CA ASN A 97 -56.02 9.01 14.07
C ASN A 97 -57.11 9.69 13.22
N LYS A 98 -56.74 10.25 12.05
CA LYS A 98 -57.71 10.86 11.13
C LYS A 98 -58.69 9.83 10.57
N ASN A 99 -58.22 8.64 10.20
CA ASN A 99 -59.09 7.54 9.76
C ASN A 99 -60.01 7.02 10.88
N LYS A 100 -59.51 6.95 12.12
CA LYS A 100 -60.32 6.51 13.27
C LYS A 100 -61.44 7.51 13.59
N ASN A 101 -61.17 8.81 13.51
CA ASN A 101 -62.19 9.85 13.69
C ASN A 101 -63.23 9.87 12.57
N ASN A 102 -62.82 9.67 11.32
CA ASN A 102 -63.75 9.60 10.19
C ASN A 102 -64.69 8.37 10.28
N ASN A 103 -64.16 7.22 10.72
CA ASN A 103 -64.98 6.03 10.93
C ASN A 103 -65.97 6.18 12.10
N ASN A 104 -65.58 6.86 13.19
CA ASN A 104 -66.48 7.13 14.30
C ASN A 104 -67.61 8.10 13.92
N ASN A 105 -67.33 9.13 13.11
CA ASN A 105 -68.34 10.07 12.64
C ASN A 105 -69.35 9.42 11.68
N ASN A 106 -68.91 8.47 10.84
CA ASN A 106 -69.81 7.75 9.94
C ASN A 106 -70.74 6.77 10.68
N ASN A 107 -70.31 6.22 11.82
CA ASN A 107 -71.14 5.33 12.63
C ASN A 107 -72.20 6.10 13.44
N ASN A 108 -71.92 7.34 13.84
CA ASN A 108 -72.87 8.18 14.58
C ASN A 108 -73.97 8.79 13.69
N ASN A 109 -73.78 8.83 12.37
CA ASN A 109 -74.77 9.31 11.41
C ASN A 109 -75.68 8.19 10.86
N LYS A 110 -75.50 6.94 11.29
CA LYS A 110 -76.27 5.77 10.82
C LYS A 110 -77.33 5.29 11.82
N GLY A 111 -77.54 6.02 12.90
CA GLY A 111 -78.48 5.71 13.99
C GLY A 111 -79.53 6.80 14.23
N LYS A 112 -80.13 7.34 13.17
CA LYS A 112 -81.37 8.14 13.22
C LYS A 112 -82.39 7.55 12.26
#